data_AF-A0A6G2D992-F1
#
_entry.id   AF-A0A6G2D992-F1
#
_cell.length_a   1.000
_cell.length_b   1.000
_cell.length_c   1.000
_cell.angle_alpha   90.00
_cell.angle_beta   90.00
_cell.angle_gamma   90.00
#
_symmetry.space_group_name_H-M   'P 1'
#
loop_
_entity.id
_entity.type
_entity.pdbx_description
1 polymer ?
#
loop_
_entity_poly.entity_id
_entity_poly.type
_entity_poly.pdbx_seq_one_letter_code
_entity_poly.pdbx_strand_id
1 'polypeptide(L)' 'MVLPNFKENLGKYAKLLVANGINVQPGHTLALSIDVEQRELAHLIVKEAYALGAHEVIVQWTDDVIN' A
#
# COMPACT_ATOMS: atom_id res chain seq x y z
N MET A 1 4.45 24.12 9.46
CA MET A 1 4.55 22.82 8.75
C MET A 1 3.63 22.88 7.55
N VAL A 2 4.13 22.52 6.36
CA VAL A 2 3.40 22.65 5.09
C VAL A 2 2.32 21.59 4.86
N LEU A 3 2.41 20.45 5.56
CA LEU A 3 1.43 19.36 5.49
C LEU A 3 1.01 18.93 6.90
N PRO A 4 -0.05 19.54 7.48
CA PRO A 4 -0.64 19.02 8.70
C PRO A 4 -1.24 17.62 8.46
N ASN A 5 -1.29 16.79 9.51
CA ASN A 5 -1.93 15.46 9.48
C ASN A 5 -1.37 14.46 8.43
N PHE A 6 -0.11 14.59 8.01
CA PHE A 6 0.49 13.76 6.96
C PHE A 6 0.24 12.25 7.15
N LYS A 7 0.51 11.70 8.34
CA LYS A 7 0.32 10.26 8.62
C LYS A 7 -1.13 9.80 8.50
N GLU A 8 -2.07 10.64 8.92
CA GLU A 8 -3.51 10.34 8.80
C GLU A 8 -3.93 10.31 7.32
N ASN A 9 -3.46 11.30 6.56
CA ASN A 9 -3.74 11.39 5.13
C ASN A 9 -3.05 10.26 4.34
N LEU A 10 -1.86 9.83 4.74
CA LEU A 10 -1.16 8.67 4.17
C LEU A 10 -1.96 7.38 4.38
N GLY A 11 -2.54 7.18 5.57
CA GLY A 11 -3.44 6.07 5.85
C GLY A 11 -4.71 6.11 5.00
N LYS A 12 -5.36 7.28 4.88
CA LYS A 12 -6.52 7.47 3.99
C LYS A 12 -6.17 7.18 2.53
N TYR A 13 -4.97 7.58 2.10
CA TYR A 13 -4.49 7.34 0.75
C TYR A 13 -4.28 5.85 0.47
N ALA A 14 -3.61 5.12 1.38
CA ALA A 14 -3.47 3.67 1.27
C ALA A 14 -4.84 2.98 1.16
N LYS A 15 -5.80 3.39 2.00
CA LYS A 15 -7.16 2.87 1.94
C LYS A 15 -7.85 3.14 0.61
N LEU A 16 -7.70 4.34 0.07
CA LEU A 16 -8.26 4.70 -1.23
C LEU A 16 -7.69 3.80 -2.35
N LEU A 17 -6.37 3.60 -2.37
CA LEU A 17 -5.70 2.77 -3.36
C LEU A 17 -6.19 1.32 -3.33
N VAL A 18 -6.33 0.73 -2.15
CA VAL A 18 -6.71 -0.68 -2.01
C VAL A 18 -8.21 -0.89 -2.20
N ALA A 19 -9.04 -0.08 -1.56
CA ALA A 19 -10.49 -0.27 -1.57
C ALA A 19 -11.17 0.26 -2.84
N ASN A 20 -10.67 1.35 -3.43
CA ASN A 20 -11.29 1.98 -4.60
C ASN A 20 -10.43 1.91 -5.86
N GLY A 21 -9.11 1.97 -5.71
CA GLY A 21 -8.19 1.90 -6.85
C GLY A 21 -8.16 0.49 -7.46
N ILE A 22 -7.68 -0.47 -6.68
CA ILE A 22 -7.62 -1.90 -7.08
C ILE A 22 -8.92 -2.63 -6.73
N ASN A 23 -9.66 -2.15 -5.73
CA ASN A 23 -10.89 -2.78 -5.23
C ASN A 23 -10.66 -4.25 -4.83
N VAL A 24 -9.74 -4.47 -3.89
CA VAL A 24 -9.42 -5.81 -3.36
C VAL A 24 -10.67 -6.50 -2.84
N GLN A 25 -10.86 -7.74 -3.25
CA GLN A 25 -11.94 -8.61 -2.80
C GLN A 25 -11.37 -9.80 -2.02
N PRO A 26 -12.19 -10.44 -1.16
CA PRO A 26 -11.79 -11.66 -0.47
C PRO A 26 -11.26 -12.73 -1.42
N GLY A 27 -10.07 -13.27 -1.14
CA GLY A 27 -9.43 -14.31 -1.93
C GLY A 27 -8.49 -13.81 -3.04
N HIS A 28 -8.43 -12.50 -3.31
CA HIS A 28 -7.50 -11.96 -4.30
C HIS A 28 -6.04 -12.04 -3.84
N THR A 29 -5.12 -12.24 -4.79
CA THR A 29 -3.68 -11.99 -4.61
C THR A 29 -3.33 -10.61 -5.14
N LEU A 30 -2.68 -9.79 -4.33
CA LEU A 30 -2.24 -8.44 -4.71
C LEU A 30 -0.73 -8.43 -4.96
N ALA A 31 -0.32 -7.90 -6.12
CA ALA A 31 1.09 -7.59 -6.39
C ALA A 31 1.31 -6.07 -6.25
N LEU A 32 2.18 -5.67 -5.32
CA LEU A 32 2.53 -4.28 -5.04
C LEU A 32 3.97 -4.02 -5.50
N SER A 33 4.15 -3.26 -6.58
CA SER A 33 5.45 -2.71 -6.95
C SER A 33 5.64 -1.36 -6.29
N ILE A 34 6.68 -1.20 -5.46
CA ILE A 34 6.89 0.04 -4.71
C ILE A 34 8.36 0.24 -4.34
N ASP A 35 8.79 1.50 -4.28
CA ASP A 35 10.14 1.86 -3.88
C ASP A 35 10.41 1.61 -2.38
N VAL A 36 11.63 1.16 -2.05
CA VAL A 36 12.07 0.90 -0.67
C VAL A 36 11.97 2.13 0.24
N GLU A 37 12.15 3.34 -0.28
CA GLU A 37 11.98 4.58 0.49
C GLU A 37 10.51 4.79 0.92
N GLN A 38 9.55 4.24 0.16
CA GLN A 38 8.12 4.35 0.41
C GLN A 38 7.58 3.25 1.34
N ARG A 39 8.45 2.61 2.12
CA ARG A 39 8.09 1.54 3.06
C ARG A 39 6.95 1.86 4.02
N GLU A 40 6.81 3.12 4.47
CA GLU A 40 5.71 3.52 5.36
C GLU A 40 4.35 3.37 4.68
N LEU A 41 4.25 3.76 3.41
CA LEU A 41 3.05 3.57 2.60
C LEU A 41 2.82 2.09 2.26
N ALA A 42 3.88 1.36 1.92
CA ALA A 42 3.79 -0.08 1.63
C ALA A 42 3.16 -0.85 2.79
N HIS A 43 3.59 -0.60 4.03
CA HIS A 43 3.01 -1.23 5.22
C HIS A 43 1.51 -0.95 5.37
N LEU A 44 1.07 0.28 5.08
CA LEU A 44 -0.34 0.67 5.17
C LEU A 44 -1.18 -0.01 4.08
N ILE A 45 -0.67 -0.09 2.85
CA ILE A 45 -1.33 -0.77 1.73
C ILE A 45 -1.49 -2.27 2.03
N VAL A 46 -0.43 -2.94 2.46
CA VAL A 46 -0.45 -4.37 2.79
C VAL A 46 -1.45 -4.65 3.92
N LYS A 47 -1.45 -3.81 4.96
CA LYS A 47 -2.41 -3.93 6.07
C LYS A 47 -3.85 -3.81 5.60
N GLU A 48 -4.17 -2.83 4.76
CA GLU A 48 -5.54 -2.65 4.25
C GLU A 48 -5.94 -3.77 3.30
N ALA A 49 -5.02 -4.26 2.45
CA ALA A 49 -5.28 -5.36 1.52
C ALA A 49 -5.70 -6.64 2.26
N TYR A 50 -4.96 -7.02 3.31
CA TYR A 50 -5.36 -8.14 4.16
C TYR A 50 -6.64 -7.88 4.95
N ALA A 51 -6.88 -6.64 5.39
CA ALA A 51 -8.12 -6.27 6.07
C ALA A 51 -9.37 -6.42 5.18
N LEU A 52 -9.22 -6.24 3.86
CA LEU A 52 -10.27 -6.47 2.85
C LEU A 52 -10.37 -7.94 2.38
N GLY A 53 -9.52 -8.82 2.92
CA GLY A 53 -9.57 -10.25 2.66
C GLY A 53 -8.68 -10.75 1.54
N ALA A 54 -7.66 -9.98 1.11
CA ALA A 54 -6.63 -10.52 0.23
C ALA A 54 -6.06 -11.84 0.80
N HIS A 55 -5.90 -12.84 -0.05
CA HIS A 55 -5.31 -14.12 0.34
C HIS A 55 -3.79 -14.00 0.50
N GLU A 56 -3.17 -13.26 -0.42
CA GLU A 56 -1.73 -13.09 -0.49
C GLU A 56 -1.40 -11.68 -1.00
N VAL A 57 -0.35 -11.08 -0.44
CA VAL A 57 0.19 -9.81 -0.90
C VAL A 57 1.68 -9.98 -1.17
N ILE A 58 2.07 -9.85 -2.44
CA ILE A 58 3.45 -9.94 -2.91
C ILE A 58 3.97 -8.51 -3.09
N VAL A 59 5.04 -8.16 -2.39
CA VAL A 59 5.68 -6.85 -2.52
C VAL A 59 6.94 -6.98 -3.36
N GLN A 60 6.95 -6.30 -4.49
CA GLN A 60 8.07 -6.16 -5.41
C GLN A 60 8.75 -4.83 -5.13
N TRP A 61 9.87 -4.88 -4.42
CA TRP A 61 10.61 -3.69 -4.06
C TRP A 61 11.46 -3.20 -5.21
N THR A 62 11.42 -1.88 -5.45
CA THR A 62 12.31 -1.17 -6.36
C THR A 62 13.27 -0.29 -5.54
N ASP A 63 14.48 -0.10 -6.04
CA ASP A 63 15.47 0.80 -5.45
C ASP A 63 16.24 1.47 -6.59
N ASP A 64 16.28 2.80 -6.62
CA ASP A 64 16.88 3.56 -7.72
C ASP A 64 18.39 3.32 -7.92
N VAL A 65 19.12 2.85 -6.89
CA VAL A 65 20.57 2.62 -6.94
C VAL A 65 20.91 1.19 -7.32
N ILE A 66 20.09 0.24 -6.89
CA ILE A 66 20.32 -1.20 -7.05
C ILE A 66 19.59 -1.76 -8.28
N ASN A 67 18.59 -1.05 -8.83
CA ASN A 67 17.85 -1.45 -10.03
C ASN A 67 18.65 -1.36 -11.34
#